data_AF-A0A084JER2-F1
#
_entry.id   AF-A0A084JER2-F1
#
_cell.length_a   1.000
_cell.length_b   1.000
_cell.length_c   1.000
_cell.angle_alpha   90.00
_cell.angle_beta   90.00
_cell.angle_gamma   90.00
#
_symmetry.space_group_name_H-M   'P 1'
#
loop_
_entity.id
_entity.type
_entity.pdbx_description
1 polymer ?
#
loop_
_entity_poly.entity_id
_entity_poly.type
_entity_poly.pdbx_seq_one_letter_code
_entity_poly.pdbx_strand_id
1 'polypeptide(L)'
;MECRSERMKPYQLTGAIQMYEATGEEVYKDFVMTYLSSMEVPEGMAVSLPVQDSLACFFALDQTGNETYRQVIESLIGQNDWTLDFMPFVTEYETRYKRKEHYNEIAAFFRGEEKLTGNDLIALIETIGQMSEEIYEYYRELRDLFKTAVKEKIKELPDSSESLEIGYSILRACNMGVLPREKYGDFGELIWKTIEGNDKDTCAGLQEMMKAQYTILKKQEE
;
A
#
# COMPACT_ATOMS: atom_id res chain seq x y z
N MET A 1 12.21 -5.67 23.97
CA MET A 1 12.30 -4.55 23.03
C MET A 1 11.13 -3.63 23.38
N GLU A 2 11.39 -2.58 24.17
CA GLU A 2 10.33 -1.70 24.68
C GLU A 2 10.01 -0.63 23.63
N CYS A 3 9.07 -0.93 22.73
CA CYS A 3 8.47 0.09 21.88
C CYS A 3 7.33 0.76 22.67
N ARG A 4 7.69 1.57 23.67
CA ARG A 4 6.71 2.35 24.44
C ARG A 4 6.40 3.64 23.69
N SER A 5 5.15 3.77 23.24
CA SER A 5 4.48 5.07 23.02
C SER A 5 5.07 5.98 21.93
N GLU A 6 5.32 5.47 20.72
CA GLU A 6 5.30 6.31 19.53
C GLU A 6 4.02 6.03 18.74
N ARG A 7 3.24 7.07 18.43
CA ARG A 7 2.05 6.98 17.58
C ARG A 7 2.48 6.35 16.25
N MET A 8 1.81 5.28 15.83
CA MET A 8 2.16 4.58 14.59
C MET A 8 2.13 5.54 13.42
N LYS A 9 3.22 5.58 12.65
CA LYS A 9 3.33 6.34 11.40
C LYS A 9 2.61 5.57 10.29
N PRO A 10 2.12 6.23 9.25
CA PRO A 10 1.54 5.56 8.10
C PRO A 10 2.48 4.50 7.51
N TYR A 11 1.88 3.44 6.99
CA TYR A 11 2.51 2.37 6.23
C TYR A 11 3.41 1.43 7.04
N GLN A 12 3.46 1.50 8.37
CA GLN A 12 4.34 0.62 9.15
C GLN A 12 3.91 -0.84 9.08
N LEU A 13 2.61 -1.12 9.10
CA LEU A 13 2.11 -2.50 8.96
C LEU A 13 2.12 -2.93 7.50
N THR A 14 1.72 -2.04 6.59
CA THR A 14 1.75 -2.33 5.14
C THR A 14 3.18 -2.62 4.66
N GLY A 15 4.17 -1.85 5.13
CA GLY A 15 5.59 -2.08 4.86
C GLY A 15 6.07 -3.43 5.38
N ALA A 16 5.73 -3.78 6.62
CA ALA A 16 6.06 -5.09 7.18
C ALA A 16 5.40 -6.24 6.39
N ILE A 17 4.14 -6.11 6.00
CA ILE A 17 3.45 -7.11 5.18
C ILE A 17 4.19 -7.32 3.86
N GLN A 18 4.52 -6.24 3.15
CA GLN A 18 5.24 -6.35 1.87
C GLN A 18 6.65 -6.93 2.05
N MET A 19 7.34 -6.63 3.16
CA MET A 19 8.63 -7.25 3.47
C MET A 19 8.48 -8.74 3.76
N TYR A 20 7.44 -9.16 4.48
CA TYR A 20 7.12 -10.57 4.69
C TYR A 20 6.86 -11.28 3.35
N GLU A 21 6.06 -10.68 2.47
CA GLU A 21 5.80 -11.22 1.12
C GLU A 21 7.08 -11.29 0.27
N ALA A 22 7.94 -10.28 0.36
CA ALA A 22 9.17 -10.20 -0.41
C ALA A 22 10.24 -11.18 0.08
N THR A 23 10.34 -11.41 1.39
CA THR A 23 11.48 -12.13 2.01
C THR A 23 11.12 -13.50 2.57
N GLY A 24 9.88 -13.70 3.02
CA GLY A 24 9.45 -14.86 3.81
C GLY A 24 9.90 -14.83 5.27
N GLU A 25 10.48 -13.74 5.76
CA GLU A 25 10.97 -13.66 7.14
C GLU A 25 9.83 -13.39 8.13
N GLU A 26 9.58 -14.35 9.03
CA GLU A 26 8.45 -14.30 9.99
C GLU A 26 8.50 -13.10 10.94
N VAL A 27 9.67 -12.48 11.17
CA VAL A 27 9.80 -11.29 12.04
C VAL A 27 8.85 -10.15 11.64
N TYR A 28 8.63 -9.96 10.34
CA TYR A 28 7.73 -8.94 9.83
C TYR A 28 6.26 -9.28 10.07
N LYS A 29 5.89 -10.55 9.88
CA LYS A 29 4.54 -11.04 10.20
C LYS A 29 4.27 -10.99 11.70
N ASP A 30 5.22 -11.42 12.52
CA ASP A 30 5.12 -11.39 13.98
C ASP A 30 4.93 -9.95 14.48
N PHE A 31 5.61 -8.98 13.88
CA PHE A 31 5.42 -7.56 14.18
C PHE A 31 3.96 -7.12 13.91
N VAL A 32 3.43 -7.42 12.73
CA VAL A 32 2.04 -7.08 12.36
C VAL A 32 1.03 -7.73 13.30
N MET A 33 1.19 -9.03 13.56
CA MET A 33 0.28 -9.78 14.43
C MET A 33 0.34 -9.32 15.88
N THR A 34 1.53 -9.02 16.40
CA THR A 34 1.72 -8.50 17.76
C THR A 34 1.06 -7.14 17.90
N TYR A 35 1.25 -6.24 16.94
CA TYR A 35 0.62 -4.92 16.95
C TYR A 35 -0.90 -5.05 16.94
N LEU A 36 -1.47 -5.76 15.97
CA LEU A 36 -2.92 -5.89 15.80
C LEU A 36 -3.60 -6.63 16.97
N SER A 37 -2.95 -7.63 17.57
CA SER A 37 -3.50 -8.34 18.74
C SER A 37 -3.44 -7.53 20.03
N SER A 38 -2.48 -6.60 20.13
CA SER A 38 -2.38 -5.66 21.26
C SER A 38 -3.38 -4.50 21.19
N MET A 39 -4.08 -4.35 20.06
CA MET A 39 -5.17 -3.40 19.93
C MET A 39 -6.34 -3.88 20.78
N GLU A 40 -6.37 -3.44 22.03
CA GLU A 40 -7.61 -3.47 22.80
C GLU A 40 -8.65 -2.69 21.98
N VAL A 41 -9.79 -3.31 21.70
CA VAL A 41 -10.97 -2.61 21.19
C VAL A 41 -11.89 -2.42 22.40
N PRO A 42 -11.69 -1.38 23.24
CA PRO A 42 -12.72 -1.01 24.22
C PRO A 42 -14.03 -0.79 23.48
N GLU A 43 -15.13 -1.33 24.03
CA GLU A 43 -16.47 -1.11 23.48
C GLU A 43 -16.70 0.38 23.21
N GLY A 44 -16.87 0.73 21.92
CA GLY A 44 -17.17 2.09 21.48
C GLY A 44 -15.98 2.99 21.11
N MET A 45 -14.73 2.53 21.16
CA MET A 45 -13.57 3.29 20.65
C MET A 45 -13.12 2.79 19.27
N ALA A 46 -12.91 3.73 18.35
CA ALA A 46 -12.33 3.47 17.04
C ALA A 46 -10.88 2.99 17.19
N VAL A 47 -10.54 1.95 16.43
CA VAL A 47 -9.18 1.46 16.22
C VAL A 47 -8.29 2.65 15.82
N SER A 48 -7.27 2.98 16.64
CA SER A 48 -6.30 4.03 16.33
C SER A 48 -5.24 3.51 15.34
N LEU A 49 -5.68 3.17 14.14
CA LEU A 49 -4.84 2.71 13.04
C LEU A 49 -4.82 3.81 11.98
N PRO A 50 -3.64 4.23 11.48
CA PRO A 50 -3.55 5.00 10.25
C PRO A 50 -4.32 4.29 9.14
N VAL A 51 -5.11 5.05 8.40
CA VAL A 51 -5.96 4.53 7.32
C VAL A 51 -5.14 3.74 6.28
N GLN A 52 -3.89 4.14 6.07
CA GLN A 52 -2.92 3.51 5.16
C GLN A 52 -2.50 2.08 5.58
N ASP A 53 -2.69 1.72 6.85
CA ASP A 53 -2.37 0.41 7.41
C ASP A 53 -3.62 -0.49 7.60
N SER A 54 -4.80 0.00 7.22
CA SER A 54 -6.08 -0.72 7.39
C SER A 54 -6.12 -2.07 6.66
N LEU A 55 -5.38 -2.23 5.56
CA LEU A 55 -5.24 -3.51 4.85
C LEU A 55 -4.64 -4.62 5.73
N ALA A 56 -3.89 -4.26 6.78
CA ALA A 56 -3.31 -5.24 7.70
C ALA A 56 -4.37 -6.08 8.42
N CYS A 57 -5.60 -5.58 8.57
CA CYS A 57 -6.71 -6.36 9.13
C CYS A 57 -7.12 -7.54 8.22
N PHE A 58 -7.07 -7.37 6.89
CA PHE A 58 -7.30 -8.48 5.96
C PHE A 58 -6.19 -9.52 6.05
N PHE A 59 -4.93 -9.07 6.10
CA PHE A 59 -3.79 -9.95 6.31
C PHE A 59 -3.94 -10.77 7.59
N ALA A 60 -4.24 -10.13 8.73
CA ALA A 60 -4.43 -10.84 10.00
C ALA A 60 -5.61 -11.83 9.97
N LEU A 61 -6.71 -11.47 9.30
CA LEU A 61 -7.83 -12.39 9.06
C LEU A 61 -7.38 -13.60 8.25
N ASP A 62 -6.62 -13.41 7.17
CA ASP A 62 -6.13 -14.50 6.31
C ASP A 62 -5.14 -15.41 7.06
N GLN A 63 -4.29 -14.85 7.93
CA GLN A 63 -3.33 -15.62 8.72
C GLN A 63 -3.98 -16.45 9.83
N THR A 64 -5.09 -15.98 10.42
CA THR A 64 -5.63 -16.56 11.67
C THR A 64 -7.02 -17.16 11.55
N GLY A 65 -7.81 -16.73 10.56
CA GLY A 65 -9.24 -17.00 10.49
C GLY A 65 -10.07 -16.40 11.63
N ASN A 66 -9.49 -15.50 12.44
CA ASN A 66 -10.18 -14.92 13.59
C ASN A 66 -11.23 -13.89 13.15
N GLU A 67 -12.50 -14.20 13.40
CA GLU A 67 -13.65 -13.39 13.03
C GLU A 67 -13.67 -11.99 13.66
N THR A 68 -12.95 -11.76 14.76
CA THR A 68 -12.77 -10.42 15.33
C THR A 68 -12.14 -9.46 14.31
N TYR A 69 -11.22 -9.92 13.46
CA TYR A 69 -10.67 -9.07 12.40
C TYR A 69 -11.71 -8.74 11.33
N ARG A 70 -12.67 -9.64 11.04
CA ARG A 70 -13.80 -9.30 10.16
C ARG A 70 -14.66 -8.18 10.78
N GLN A 71 -14.94 -8.25 12.07
CA GLN A 71 -15.69 -7.18 12.77
C GLN A 71 -14.96 -5.84 12.70
N VAL A 72 -13.63 -5.83 12.85
CA VAL A 72 -12.81 -4.62 12.68
C VAL A 72 -12.90 -4.09 11.25
N ILE A 73 -12.81 -4.96 10.23
CA ILE A 73 -12.95 -4.56 8.82
C ILE A 73 -14.32 -3.89 8.56
N GLU A 74 -15.41 -4.50 9.04
CA GLU A 74 -16.76 -3.93 8.93
C GLU A 74 -16.89 -2.59 9.69
N SER A 75 -16.23 -2.46 10.83
CA SER A 75 -16.18 -1.20 11.57
C SER A 75 -15.42 -0.11 10.82
N LEU A 76 -14.28 -0.45 10.19
CA LEU A 76 -13.45 0.48 9.44
C LEU A 76 -14.19 1.02 8.22
N ILE A 77 -14.84 0.17 7.43
CA ILE A 77 -15.60 0.62 6.25
C ILE A 77 -16.83 1.46 6.63
N GLY A 78 -17.45 1.17 7.77
CA GLY A 78 -18.65 1.89 8.24
C GLY A 78 -18.37 3.21 8.93
N GLN A 79 -17.15 3.44 9.44
CA GLN A 79 -16.81 4.64 10.23
C GLN A 79 -15.91 5.64 9.50
N ASN A 80 -15.20 5.22 8.44
CA ASN A 80 -14.29 6.11 7.72
C ASN A 80 -14.95 6.67 6.46
N ASP A 81 -14.73 7.96 6.22
CA ASP A 81 -15.05 8.58 4.95
C ASP A 81 -14.18 7.99 3.83
N TRP A 82 -14.76 7.89 2.65
CA TRP A 82 -14.04 7.44 1.46
C TRP A 82 -13.09 8.56 1.01
N THR A 83 -11.80 8.31 1.16
CA THR A 83 -10.70 9.20 0.78
C THR A 83 -9.71 8.44 -0.09
N LEU A 84 -8.86 9.12 -0.86
CA LEU A 84 -7.86 8.47 -1.73
C LEU A 84 -6.98 7.50 -0.95
N ASP A 85 -6.45 7.91 0.21
CA ASP A 85 -5.62 7.07 1.08
C ASP A 85 -6.34 5.81 1.60
N PHE A 86 -7.67 5.79 1.61
CA PHE A 86 -8.48 4.65 2.02
C PHE A 86 -8.91 3.75 0.86
N MET A 87 -8.76 4.20 -0.39
CA MET A 87 -9.19 3.45 -1.58
C MET A 87 -8.59 2.04 -1.69
N PRO A 88 -7.33 1.77 -1.30
CA PRO A 88 -6.82 0.40 -1.31
C PRO A 88 -7.67 -0.54 -0.44
N PHE A 89 -8.05 -0.09 0.76
CA PHE A 89 -8.90 -0.87 1.66
C PHE A 89 -10.33 -1.02 1.14
N VAL A 90 -10.93 0.07 0.67
CA VAL A 90 -12.29 0.03 0.08
C VAL A 90 -12.33 -0.95 -1.10
N THR A 91 -11.30 -0.92 -1.95
CA THR A 91 -11.18 -1.82 -3.10
C THR A 91 -11.07 -3.27 -2.68
N GLU A 92 -10.25 -3.59 -1.68
CA GLU A 92 -10.13 -4.96 -1.18
C GLU A 92 -11.45 -5.46 -0.57
N TYR A 93 -12.13 -4.60 0.21
CA TYR A 93 -13.45 -4.91 0.77
C TYR A 93 -14.49 -5.19 -0.32
N GLU A 94 -14.57 -4.32 -1.33
CA GLU A 94 -15.49 -4.46 -2.47
C GLU A 94 -15.23 -5.73 -3.26
N THR A 95 -13.95 -6.05 -3.47
CA THR A 95 -13.48 -7.24 -4.20
C THR A 95 -13.86 -8.52 -3.49
N ARG A 96 -13.67 -8.57 -2.15
CA ARG A 96 -13.96 -9.77 -1.36
C ARG A 96 -15.45 -9.96 -1.05
N TYR A 97 -16.18 -8.89 -0.75
CA TYR A 97 -17.48 -9.02 -0.08
C TYR A 97 -18.67 -8.39 -0.81
N LYS A 98 -18.47 -7.39 -1.67
CA LYS A 98 -19.56 -6.62 -2.29
C LYS A 98 -19.66 -6.79 -3.80
N ARG A 99 -19.03 -7.83 -4.35
CA ARG A 99 -19.10 -8.16 -5.78
C ARG A 99 -18.68 -7.01 -6.69
N LYS A 100 -17.82 -6.11 -6.18
CA LYS A 100 -17.20 -5.04 -6.96
C LYS A 100 -18.24 -4.03 -7.50
N GLU A 101 -19.36 -3.88 -6.80
CA GLU A 101 -20.47 -2.99 -7.18
C GLU A 101 -20.04 -1.53 -7.24
N HIS A 102 -19.02 -1.13 -6.46
CA HIS A 102 -18.57 0.26 -6.36
C HIS A 102 -17.24 0.58 -7.06
N TYR A 103 -16.80 -0.26 -8.00
CA TYR A 103 -15.54 0.00 -8.73
C TYR A 103 -15.58 1.30 -9.55
N ASN A 104 -16.76 1.70 -10.05
CA ASN A 104 -16.90 2.96 -10.77
C ASN A 104 -16.74 4.18 -9.85
N GLU A 105 -17.24 4.12 -8.61
CA GLU A 105 -17.02 5.17 -7.62
C GLU A 105 -15.54 5.25 -7.25
N ILE A 106 -14.89 4.10 -6.98
CA ILE A 106 -13.44 4.04 -6.70
C ILE A 106 -12.66 4.71 -7.84
N ALA A 107 -12.96 4.38 -9.10
CA ALA A 107 -12.30 5.00 -10.24
C ALA A 107 -12.58 6.51 -10.34
N ALA A 108 -13.80 6.94 -9.98
CA ALA A 108 -14.19 8.34 -9.99
C ALA A 108 -13.41 9.20 -8.99
N PHE A 109 -13.03 8.66 -7.83
CA PHE A 109 -12.18 9.37 -6.86
C PHE A 109 -10.86 9.80 -7.49
N PHE A 110 -10.13 8.87 -8.11
CA PHE A 110 -8.84 9.19 -8.74
C PHE A 110 -8.99 10.07 -9.99
N ARG A 111 -10.06 9.89 -10.78
CA ARG A 111 -10.34 10.71 -11.96
C ARG A 111 -10.70 12.17 -11.62
N GLY A 112 -11.25 12.40 -10.43
CA GLY A 112 -11.64 13.73 -9.96
C GLY A 112 -10.45 14.64 -9.68
N GLU A 113 -9.26 14.08 -9.48
CA GLU A 113 -8.04 14.84 -9.17
C GLU A 113 -7.43 15.47 -10.42
N GLU A 114 -7.21 16.79 -10.39
CA GLU A 114 -6.54 17.50 -11.48
C GLU A 114 -5.07 17.10 -11.61
N LYS A 115 -4.40 16.85 -10.48
CA LYS A 115 -2.99 16.46 -10.43
C LYS A 115 -2.74 15.57 -9.21
N LEU A 116 -2.30 14.34 -9.45
CA LEU A 116 -1.93 13.39 -8.41
C LEU A 116 -0.60 13.80 -7.73
N THR A 117 -0.59 13.79 -6.41
CA THR A 117 0.61 13.89 -5.54
C THR A 117 1.35 12.55 -5.48
N GLY A 118 2.52 12.54 -4.83
CA GLY A 118 3.24 11.30 -4.54
C GLY A 118 2.39 10.31 -3.72
N ASN A 119 1.70 10.79 -2.68
CA ASN A 119 0.81 9.96 -1.86
C ASN A 119 -0.34 9.39 -2.69
N ASP A 120 -0.92 10.18 -3.59
CA ASP A 120 -1.99 9.71 -4.46
C ASP A 120 -1.50 8.62 -5.43
N LEU A 121 -0.22 8.66 -5.85
CA LEU A 121 0.37 7.56 -6.62
C LEU A 121 0.52 6.27 -5.81
N ILE A 122 0.80 6.36 -4.51
CA ILE A 122 0.82 5.20 -3.61
C ILE A 122 -0.58 4.62 -3.50
N ALA A 123 -1.56 5.46 -3.14
CA ALA A 123 -2.95 5.06 -3.02
C ALA A 123 -3.47 4.44 -4.32
N LEU A 124 -3.16 5.04 -5.47
CA LEU A 124 -3.60 4.54 -6.79
C LEU A 124 -2.98 3.18 -7.13
N ILE A 125 -1.67 2.99 -6.94
CA ILE A 125 -1.06 1.69 -7.27
C ILE A 125 -1.50 0.58 -6.32
N GLU A 126 -1.66 0.89 -5.03
CA GLU A 126 -2.18 -0.08 -4.06
C GLU A 126 -3.64 -0.43 -4.35
N THR A 127 -4.47 0.55 -4.75
CA THR A 127 -5.84 0.33 -5.22
C THR A 127 -5.84 -0.62 -6.42
N ILE A 128 -5.06 -0.34 -7.45
CA ILE A 128 -4.92 -1.21 -8.63
C ILE A 128 -4.52 -2.64 -8.21
N GLY A 129 -3.70 -2.79 -7.17
CA GLY A 129 -3.25 -4.09 -6.66
C GLY A 129 -4.33 -4.89 -5.94
N GLN A 130 -5.36 -4.25 -5.40
CA GLN A 130 -6.51 -4.93 -4.78
C GLN A 130 -7.65 -5.18 -5.77
N MET A 131 -7.57 -4.65 -7.00
CA MET A 131 -8.62 -4.84 -7.99
C MET A 131 -8.56 -6.25 -8.58
N SER A 132 -9.74 -6.83 -8.78
CA SER A 132 -9.92 -8.04 -9.56
C SER A 132 -9.96 -7.74 -11.07
N GLU A 133 -9.25 -8.52 -11.88
CA GLU A 133 -9.27 -8.41 -13.34
C GLU A 133 -10.63 -8.74 -14.00
N GLU A 134 -11.57 -9.38 -13.28
CA GLU A 134 -12.91 -9.68 -13.81
C GLU A 134 -13.69 -8.44 -14.28
N ILE A 135 -13.44 -7.28 -13.67
CA ILE A 135 -14.01 -5.98 -14.10
C ILE A 135 -12.88 -5.14 -14.70
N TYR A 136 -12.41 -5.59 -15.86
CA TYR A 136 -11.23 -5.04 -16.52
C TYR A 136 -11.35 -3.56 -16.93
N GLU A 137 -12.57 -3.04 -17.14
CA GLU A 137 -12.77 -1.65 -17.58
C GLU A 137 -12.18 -0.64 -16.60
N TYR A 138 -12.56 -0.70 -15.32
CA TYR A 138 -12.06 0.21 -14.29
C TYR A 138 -10.58 -0.03 -13.96
N TYR A 139 -10.16 -1.30 -13.95
CA TYR A 139 -8.74 -1.65 -13.78
C TYR A 139 -7.88 -1.00 -14.88
N ARG A 140 -8.34 -1.07 -16.15
CA ARG A 140 -7.64 -0.47 -17.29
C ARG A 140 -7.62 1.05 -17.19
N GLU A 141 -8.73 1.67 -16.83
CA GLU A 141 -8.83 3.12 -16.64
C GLU A 141 -7.80 3.62 -15.62
N LEU A 142 -7.77 2.99 -14.43
CA LEU A 142 -6.83 3.37 -13.37
C LEU A 142 -5.38 3.12 -13.75
N ARG A 143 -5.09 2.03 -14.48
CA ARG A 143 -3.74 1.79 -15.03
C ARG A 143 -3.30 2.88 -16.00
N ASP A 144 -4.19 3.32 -16.90
CA ASP A 144 -3.88 4.34 -17.89
C ASP A 144 -3.70 5.72 -17.23
N LEU A 145 -4.51 6.03 -16.20
CA LEU A 145 -4.34 7.22 -15.35
C LEU A 145 -2.99 7.19 -14.63
N PHE A 146 -2.69 6.10 -13.93
CA PHE A 146 -1.43 5.91 -13.19
C PHE A 146 -0.21 6.10 -14.10
N LYS A 147 -0.21 5.45 -15.27
CA LYS A 147 0.87 5.55 -16.26
C LYS A 147 1.06 6.97 -16.78
N THR A 148 -0.02 7.74 -16.91
CA THR A 148 0.04 9.14 -17.34
C THR A 148 0.67 10.00 -16.25
N ALA A 149 0.20 9.88 -15.01
CA ALA A 149 0.75 10.63 -13.88
C ALA A 149 2.24 10.32 -13.63
N VAL A 150 2.64 9.05 -13.69
CA VAL A 150 4.06 8.65 -13.55
C VAL A 150 4.93 9.30 -14.62
N LYS A 151 4.50 9.34 -15.89
CA LYS A 151 5.29 9.97 -16.98
C LYS A 151 5.55 11.46 -16.74
N GLU A 152 4.68 12.14 -16.03
CA GLU A 152 4.88 13.55 -15.67
C GLU A 152 5.85 13.66 -14.51
N LYS A 153 5.61 12.89 -13.43
CA LYS A 153 6.40 12.90 -12.19
C LYS A 153 7.85 12.46 -12.36
N ILE A 154 8.13 11.49 -13.26
CA ILE A 154 9.52 11.02 -13.48
C ILE A 154 10.47 12.11 -13.98
N LYS A 155 9.95 13.19 -14.56
CA LYS A 155 10.76 14.33 -15.06
C LYS A 155 11.36 15.15 -13.91
N GLU A 156 10.82 15.01 -12.71
CA GLU A 156 11.25 15.72 -11.50
C GLU A 156 12.22 14.87 -10.65
N LEU A 157 12.50 13.62 -11.04
CA LEU A 157 13.42 12.74 -10.33
C LEU A 157 14.88 13.00 -10.72
N PRO A 158 15.84 12.83 -9.78
CA PRO A 158 15.65 12.40 -8.40
C PRO A 158 15.34 13.54 -7.41
N ASP A 159 15.35 14.80 -7.87
CA ASP A 159 15.34 16.00 -7.00
C ASP A 159 13.97 16.35 -6.38
N SER A 160 12.90 15.61 -6.72
CA SER A 160 11.57 15.82 -6.18
C SER A 160 11.50 15.57 -4.67
N SER A 161 10.74 16.41 -3.96
CA SER A 161 10.39 16.17 -2.56
C SER A 161 9.51 14.95 -2.34
N GLU A 162 8.88 14.44 -3.41
CA GLU A 162 8.02 13.24 -3.42
C GLU A 162 8.76 12.02 -4.01
N SER A 163 10.09 12.08 -4.09
CA SER A 163 10.90 11.07 -4.78
C SER A 163 10.72 9.67 -4.22
N LEU A 164 10.52 9.52 -2.91
CA LEU A 164 10.29 8.23 -2.27
C LEU A 164 8.96 7.61 -2.69
N GLU A 165 7.88 8.40 -2.65
CA GLU A 165 6.54 7.98 -3.06
C GLU A 165 6.53 7.59 -4.54
N ILE A 166 7.11 8.44 -5.40
CA ILE A 166 7.21 8.18 -6.84
C ILE A 166 8.05 6.90 -7.10
N GLY A 167 9.20 6.78 -6.43
CA GLY A 167 10.10 5.63 -6.57
C GLY A 167 9.42 4.32 -6.16
N TYR A 168 8.73 4.32 -5.02
CA TYR A 168 7.93 3.18 -4.56
C TYR A 168 6.87 2.79 -5.58
N SER A 169 6.04 3.76 -6.00
CA SER A 169 4.93 3.49 -6.90
C SER A 169 5.41 2.94 -8.24
N ILE A 170 6.56 3.40 -8.74
CA ILE A 170 7.20 2.86 -9.95
C ILE A 170 7.61 1.40 -9.75
N LEU A 171 8.33 1.07 -8.66
CA LEU A 171 8.77 -0.31 -8.42
C LEU A 171 7.60 -1.26 -8.23
N ARG A 172 6.62 -0.86 -7.41
CA ARG A 172 5.38 -1.61 -7.20
C ARG A 172 4.67 -1.90 -8.53
N ALA A 173 4.51 -0.87 -9.37
CA ALA A 173 3.88 -1.02 -10.67
C ALA A 173 4.67 -1.90 -11.64
N CYS A 174 6.00 -1.89 -11.60
CA CYS A 174 6.82 -2.80 -12.38
C CYS A 174 6.63 -4.26 -11.93
N ASN A 175 6.69 -4.51 -10.61
CA ASN A 175 6.53 -5.85 -10.05
C ASN A 175 5.15 -6.45 -10.31
N MET A 176 4.11 -5.61 -10.40
CA MET A 176 2.74 -6.01 -10.74
C MET A 176 2.46 -6.11 -12.25
N GLY A 177 3.41 -5.74 -13.11
CA GLY A 177 3.20 -5.70 -14.57
C GLY A 177 2.31 -4.55 -15.07
N VAL A 178 1.99 -3.59 -14.21
CA VAL A 178 1.24 -2.36 -14.55
C VAL A 178 2.09 -1.44 -15.44
N LEU A 179 3.39 -1.37 -15.17
CA LEU A 179 4.39 -0.67 -15.99
C LEU A 179 5.47 -1.61 -16.53
N PRO A 180 5.96 -1.38 -17.76
CA PRO A 180 7.07 -2.16 -18.31
C PRO A 180 8.37 -1.85 -17.59
N ARG A 181 8.95 -2.86 -16.96
CA ARG A 181 10.15 -2.76 -16.12
C ARG A 181 11.34 -2.16 -16.86
N GLU A 182 11.58 -2.55 -18.11
CA GLU A 182 12.74 -2.12 -18.91
C GLU A 182 12.74 -0.61 -19.18
N LYS A 183 11.56 0.01 -19.05
CA LYS A 183 11.38 1.44 -19.28
C LYS A 183 11.35 2.26 -17.98
N TYR A 184 10.86 1.66 -16.89
CA TYR A 184 10.56 2.41 -15.66
C TYR A 184 11.37 1.95 -14.44
N GLY A 185 11.86 0.71 -14.39
CA GLY A 185 12.50 0.11 -13.22
C GLY A 185 13.72 0.90 -12.73
N ASP A 186 14.57 1.37 -13.64
CA ASP A 186 15.77 2.14 -13.31
C ASP A 186 15.48 3.41 -12.50
N PHE A 187 14.33 4.06 -12.71
CA PHE A 187 13.93 5.23 -11.93
C PHE A 187 13.65 4.87 -10.47
N GLY A 188 12.94 3.77 -10.22
CA GLY A 188 12.69 3.29 -8.86
C GLY A 188 13.99 2.83 -8.19
N GLU A 189 14.85 2.09 -8.90
CA GLU A 189 16.15 1.68 -8.37
C GLU A 189 17.05 2.86 -8.00
N LEU A 190 17.05 3.92 -8.80
CA LEU A 190 17.81 5.14 -8.53
C LEU A 190 17.41 5.75 -7.18
N ILE A 191 16.11 5.82 -6.89
CA ILE A 191 15.62 6.34 -5.62
C ILE A 191 16.03 5.43 -4.46
N TRP A 192 15.88 4.12 -4.59
CA TRP A 192 16.31 3.18 -3.54
C TRP A 192 17.80 3.34 -3.21
N LYS A 193 18.66 3.36 -4.23
CA LYS A 193 20.11 3.52 -4.07
C LYS A 193 20.50 4.85 -3.40
N THR A 194 19.64 5.87 -3.49
CA THR A 194 19.85 7.17 -2.84
C THR A 194 19.54 7.12 -1.33
N ILE A 195 18.72 6.18 -0.87
CA ILE A 195 18.25 6.10 0.53
C ILE A 195 18.74 4.87 1.31
N GLU A 196 19.21 3.82 0.63
CA GLU A 196 19.63 2.51 1.22
C GLU A 196 20.75 2.62 2.29
N GLY A 197 21.40 3.78 2.43
CA GLY A 197 22.44 4.04 3.44
C GLY A 197 21.98 4.73 4.74
N ASN A 198 20.70 5.09 4.88
CA ASN A 198 20.15 5.81 6.05
C ASN A 198 19.44 4.91 7.07
N ASP A 199 19.60 3.58 6.96
CA ASP A 199 18.87 2.55 7.71
C ASP A 199 19.24 2.56 9.21
N LYS A 200 18.53 3.35 10.01
CA LYS A 200 18.48 3.24 11.48
C LYS A 200 17.09 2.77 11.88
N ASP A 201 17.03 1.53 12.34
CA ASP A 201 15.89 0.84 12.93
C ASP A 201 14.73 0.45 11.98
N THR A 202 14.42 -0.84 12.07
CA THR A 202 13.26 -1.53 11.48
C THR A 202 11.93 -0.84 11.82
N CYS A 203 11.00 -0.87 10.85
CA CYS A 203 9.64 -0.30 10.82
C CYS A 203 9.51 1.15 10.29
N ALA A 204 10.22 1.51 9.21
CA ALA A 204 10.22 2.86 8.62
C ALA A 204 9.09 3.16 7.59
N GLY A 205 7.94 2.49 7.71
CA GLY A 205 6.75 2.78 6.89
C GLY A 205 7.01 2.64 5.38
N LEU A 206 6.88 3.73 4.63
CA LEU A 206 7.09 3.75 3.18
C LEU A 206 8.49 3.31 2.74
N GLN A 207 9.53 3.53 3.55
CA GLN A 207 10.89 3.07 3.22
C GLN A 207 10.96 1.53 3.19
N GLU A 208 10.24 0.84 4.07
CA GLU A 208 10.18 -0.62 4.05
C GLU A 208 9.38 -1.13 2.86
N MET A 209 8.29 -0.46 2.49
CA MET A 209 7.57 -0.76 1.26
C MET A 209 8.50 -0.63 0.04
N MET A 210 9.30 0.43 -0.04
CA MET A 210 10.31 0.61 -1.10
C MET A 210 11.34 -0.51 -1.11
N LYS A 211 11.90 -0.88 0.06
CA LYS A 211 12.85 -1.98 0.23
C LYS A 211 12.26 -3.32 -0.23
N ALA A 212 11.00 -3.58 0.12
CA ALA A 212 10.28 -4.78 -0.28
C ALA A 212 10.17 -4.87 -1.80
N GLN A 213 9.72 -3.79 -2.45
CA GLN A 213 9.57 -3.77 -3.90
C GLN A 213 10.91 -3.87 -4.63
N TYR A 214 11.97 -3.24 -4.12
CA TYR A 214 13.32 -3.43 -4.66
C TYR A 214 13.80 -4.89 -4.51
N THR A 215 13.54 -5.52 -3.37
CA THR A 215 13.90 -6.92 -3.12
C THR A 215 13.21 -7.86 -4.11
N ILE A 216 11.90 -7.66 -4.34
CA ILE A 216 11.12 -8.43 -5.33
C ILE A 216 11.69 -8.21 -6.73
N LEU A 217 11.97 -6.95 -7.08
CA LEU A 217 12.52 -6.56 -8.37
C LEU A 217 13.83 -7.32 -8.64
N LYS A 218 14.74 -7.39 -7.67
CA LYS A 218 16.03 -8.08 -7.81
C LYS A 218 15.90 -9.60 -7.92
N LYS A 219 14.99 -10.22 -7.17
CA LYS A 219 14.72 -11.67 -7.27
C LYS A 219 14.22 -12.11 -8.65
N GLN A 220 13.62 -11.20 -9.42
CA GLN A 220 13.18 -11.48 -10.79
C GLN A 220 14.32 -11.35 -11.84
N GLU A 221 15.50 -10.86 -11.47
CA GLU A 221 16.69 -10.80 -12.36
C GLU A 221 17.53 -12.09 -12.31
N GLU A 222 17.36 -12.89 -11.26
CA GLU A 222 18.07 -14.14 -11.00
C GLU A 222 17.43 -15.35 -11.69
#